data_AF-A0A392TXK9-F1
#
_entry.id   AF-A0A392TXK9-F1
#
_cell.length_a   1.000
_cell.length_b   1.000
_cell.length_c   1.000
_cell.angle_alpha   90.00
_cell.angle_beta   90.00
_cell.angle_gamma   90.00
#
_symmetry.space_group_name_H-M   'P 1'
#
loop_
_entity.id
_entity.type
_entity.pdbx_description
1 polymer ?
#
loop_
_entity_poly.entity_id
_entity_poly.type
_entity_poly.pdbx_seq_one_letter_code
_entity_poly.pdbx_strand_id
1 'polypeptide(L)' 'MNPKQVKESVKEHAELFAVFASLKLESGVKIEELPVVCEFPGVFLGDISDLPPEREVEFTIDL' A
#
# COMPACT_ATOMS: atom_id res chain seq x y z
N MET A 1 21.52 -19.04 -3.37
CA MET A 1 20.57 -18.60 -2.32
C MET A 1 19.59 -19.75 -2.06
N ASN A 2 19.27 -20.07 -0.81
CA ASN A 2 18.38 -21.20 -0.48
C ASN A 2 16.90 -20.75 -0.49
N PRO A 3 15.99 -21.43 -1.21
CA PRO A 3 14.60 -21.00 -1.34
C PRO A 3 13.83 -20.98 -0.01
N LYS A 4 14.19 -21.84 0.95
CA LYS A 4 13.59 -21.83 2.30
C LYS A 4 13.97 -20.57 3.06
N GLN A 5 15.25 -20.18 3.00
CA GLN A 5 15.73 -18.94 3.63
C GLN A 5 15.12 -17.69 2.98
N VAL A 6 14.94 -17.68 1.65
CA VAL A 6 14.25 -16.58 0.96
C VAL A 6 12.83 -16.45 1.48
N LYS A 7 12.08 -17.56 1.57
CA LYS A 7 10.69 -17.54 2.03
C LYS A 7 10.57 -17.09 3.49
N GLU A 8 11.47 -17.56 4.36
CA GLU A 8 11.52 -17.14 5.76
C GLU A 8 11.77 -15.63 5.88
N SER A 9 12.76 -15.11 5.15
CA SER A 9 13.11 -13.68 5.17
C SER A 9 11.99 -12.79 4.60
N VAL A 10 11.31 -13.22 3.54
CA VAL A 10 10.15 -12.50 2.99
C VAL A 10 9.01 -12.47 4.01
N LYS A 11 8.74 -13.60 4.70
CA LYS A 11 7.70 -13.67 5.73
C LYS A 11 8.01 -12.75 6.92
N GLU A 12 9.24 -12.81 7.43
CA GLU A 12 9.68 -11.94 8.54
C GLU A 12 9.54 -10.45 8.18
N HIS A 13 9.93 -10.08 6.95
CA HIS A 13 9.79 -8.71 6.48
C HIS A 13 8.33 -8.27 6.34
N ALA A 14 7.45 -9.16 5.87
CA ALA A 14 6.01 -8.89 5.79
C ALA A 14 5.38 -8.68 7.18
N GLU A 15 5.77 -9.49 8.17
CA GLU A 15 5.29 -9.35 9.56
C GLU A 15 5.77 -8.02 10.17
N LEU A 16 7.04 -7.66 9.99
CA LEU A 16 7.58 -6.38 10.46
C LEU A 16 6.84 -5.19 9.83
N PHE A 17 6.56 -5.28 8.53
CA PHE A 17 5.83 -4.25 7.80
C PHE A 17 4.39 -4.09 8.34
N ALA A 18 3.69 -5.20 8.61
CA ALA A 18 2.34 -5.17 9.17
C ALA A 18 2.31 -4.49 10.55
N VAL A 19 3.29 -4.77 11.41
CA VAL A 19 3.42 -4.11 12.73
C VAL A 19 3.67 -2.61 12.55
N PHE A 20 4.58 -2.23 11.66
CA PHE A 20 4.88 -0.81 11.38
C PHE A 20 3.67 -0.05 10.83
N ALA A 21 2.95 -0.64 9.88
CA ALA A 21 1.72 -0.07 9.33
C ALA A 21 0.64 0.09 10.41
N SER A 22 0.51 -0.88 11.32
CA SER A 22 -0.44 -0.82 12.44
C SER A 22 -0.09 0.31 13.42
N LEU A 23 1.19 0.48 13.75
CA LEU A 23 1.66 1.58 14.62
C LEU A 23 1.42 2.95 13.98
N LYS A 24 1.60 3.07 12.66
CA LYS A 24 1.30 4.28 11.88
C LYS A 24 -0.21 4.57 11.83
N LEU A 25 -1.02 3.53 11.68
CA LEU A 25 -2.48 3.65 11.69
C LEU A 25 -2.98 4.14 13.07
N GLU A 26 -2.42 3.61 14.15
CA GLU A 26 -2.73 4.04 15.52
C GLU A 26 -2.30 5.48 15.79
N SER A 27 -1.22 5.96 15.17
CA SER A 27 -0.80 7.36 15.26
C SER A 27 -1.62 8.33 14.40
N GLY A 28 -2.65 7.84 13.69
CA GLY A 28 -3.52 8.63 12.83
C GLY A 28 -2.92 8.96 11.47
N VAL A 29 -1.76 8.38 11.14
CA VAL A 29 -1.19 8.45 9.78
C VAL A 29 -2.01 7.57 8.88
N LYS A 30 -2.60 8.17 7.84
CA LYS A 30 -3.36 7.44 6.84
C LYS A 30 -2.45 6.45 6.12
N ILE A 31 -2.94 5.23 5.89
CA ILE A 31 -2.15 4.20 5.20
C ILE A 31 -1.78 4.65 3.78
N GLU A 32 -2.61 5.49 3.17
CA GLU A 32 -2.37 6.15 1.87
C GLU A 32 -1.12 7.05 1.86
N GLU A 33 -0.63 7.51 3.01
CA GLU A 33 0.56 8.37 3.13
C GLU A 33 1.87 7.56 3.32
N LEU A 34 1.78 6.23 3.41
CA LEU A 34 2.97 5.39 3.48
C LEU A 34 3.71 5.42 2.13
N PRO A 35 5.03 5.68 2.10
CA PRO A 35 5.80 5.77 0.85
C PRO A 35 5.62 4.56 -0.06
N VAL A 36 5.56 3.35 0.50
CA VAL A 36 5.34 2.11 -0.26
C VAL A 36 3.96 2.03 -0.92
N VAL A 37 2.93 2.64 -0.32
CA VAL A 37 1.60 2.70 -0.93
C VAL A 37 1.60 3.70 -2.09
N CYS A 38 2.29 4.84 -1.92
CA CYS A 38 2.49 5.84 -2.97
C CYS A 38 3.38 5.34 -4.13
N GLU A 39 4.36 4.49 -3.84
CA GLU A 39 5.28 3.91 -4.84
C GLU A 39 4.59 2.83 -5.69
N PHE A 40 3.56 2.16 -5.16
CA PHE A 40 2.85 1.06 -5.82
C PHE A 40 1.34 1.24 -5.82
N PRO A 41 0.80 2.32 -6.43
CA PRO A 41 -0.63 2.60 -6.40
C PRO A 41 -1.44 1.48 -7.05
N GLY A 42 -0.95 0.81 -8.10
CA GLY A 42 -1.63 -0.30 -8.78
C GLY A 42 -1.75 -1.61 -8.00
N VAL A 43 -1.01 -1.77 -6.90
CA VAL A 43 -0.89 -3.05 -6.16
C VAL A 43 -1.85 -3.10 -4.97
N PHE A 44 -2.05 -1.97 -4.30
CA PHE A 44 -2.84 -1.89 -3.07
C PHE A 44 -4.27 -1.35 -3.28
N LEU A 45 -4.62 -0.92 -4.50
CA LEU A 45 -5.92 -0.33 -4.84
C LEU A 45 -7.16 -1.18 -4.51
N GLY A 46 -7.02 -2.51 -4.41
CA GLY A 46 -8.11 -3.41 -4.04
C GLY A 46 -8.38 -3.50 -2.53
N ASP A 47 -7.35 -3.29 -1.70
CA ASP A 47 -7.41 -3.43 -0.24
C ASP A 47 -7.65 -2.09 0.48
N ILE A 48 -7.44 -0.96 -0.23
CA ILE A 48 -7.67 0.42 0.24
C ILE A 48 -8.94 0.99 -0.45
N SER A 49 -9.92 0.12 -0.71
CA SER A 49 -11.03 0.31 -1.66
C SER A 49 -11.99 1.48 -1.40
N ASP A 50 -11.83 2.23 -0.31
CA ASP A 50 -12.75 3.32 0.05
C ASP A 50 -12.38 4.66 -0.57
N LEU A 51 -11.18 4.80 -1.14
CA LEU A 51 -10.76 6.03 -1.82
C LEU A 51 -10.24 5.72 -3.22
N PRO A 52 -10.86 6.25 -4.29
CA PRO A 52 -10.20 6.26 -5.58
C PRO A 52 -8.92 7.09 -5.43
N PRO A 53 -7.79 6.65 -6.01
CA PRO A 53 -6.57 7.45 -6.01
C PRO A 53 -6.88 8.79 -6.71
N GLU A 54 -6.15 9.86 -6.40
CA GLU A 54 -6.21 11.06 -7.25
C GLU A 54 -5.75 10.65 -8.66
N ARG A 55 -6.73 10.42 -9.54
CA ARG A 55 -6.56 10.15 -10.96
C ARG A 55 -7.07 11.37 -11.69
N GLU A 56 -6.27 11.90 -12.62
CA GLU A 56 -6.78 12.85 -13.60
C GLU A 56 -7.92 12.16 -14.37
N VAL A 57 -9.14 12.66 -14.20
CA VAL A 57 -10.31 12.19 -14.96
C VAL A 57 -10.45 13.12 -16.15
N GLU A 58 -10.14 12.63 -17.34
CA GLU A 58 -10.46 13.33 -18.58
C GLU A 58 -11.98 13.26 -18.78
N PHE A 59 -12.67 14.39 -18.57
CA PHE A 59 -14.09 14.50 -18.87
C PHE A 59 -14.27 15.33 -20.15
N THR A 60 -15.15 14.86 -21.03
CA THR A 60 -15.63 15.64 -22.18
C THR A 60 -16.93 16.31 -21.77
N ILE A 61 -17.01 17.64 -21.90
CA ILE A 61 -18.28 18.37 -21.82
C ILE A 61 -18.75 18.58 -23.25
N ASP A 62 -19.89 17.98 -23.60
CA ASP A 62 -20.65 18.34 -24.80
C ASP A 62 -21.58 19.51 -24.42
N LEU A 63 -21.59 20.58 -25.23
CA LEU A 63 -22.28 21.84 -24.93
C LEU A 63 -23.73 21.86 -25.40
#